data_AF-A0A495ZEK8-F1
#
_entry.id   AF-A0A495ZEK8-F1
#
_cell.length_a   1.000
_cell.length_b   1.000
_cell.length_c   1.000
_cell.angle_alpha   90.00
_cell.angle_beta   90.00
_cell.angle_gamma   90.00
#
_symmetry.space_group_name_H-M   'P 1'
#
loop_
_entity.id
_entity.type
_entity.pdbx_description
1 polymer ?
#
loop_
_entity_poly.entity_id
_entity_poly.type
_entity_poly.pdbx_seq_one_letter_code
_entity_poly.pdbx_strand_id
1 'polypeptide(L)'
;MAKRRRFTPEFKAEVVLEALCGESSQAELCRKHNISDVQLSKWKRQLLENAATLFEAADKQTNASAERIAQLEQLVGKLTLELDIQKKVSTLLS
;
A
#
# COMPACT_ATOMS: atom_id res chain seq x y z
N MET A 1 19.31 1.94 19.23
CA MET A 1 18.68 2.34 17.95
C MET A 1 17.40 3.12 18.26
N ALA A 2 17.27 4.37 17.80
CA ALA A 2 16.09 5.18 18.11
C ALA A 2 14.82 4.61 17.44
N LYS A 3 13.77 4.36 18.23
CA LYS A 3 12.49 3.84 17.75
C LYS A 3 11.84 4.88 16.84
N ARG A 4 11.83 4.62 15.54
CA ARG A 4 11.23 5.52 14.54
C ARG A 4 9.74 5.66 14.85
N ARG A 5 9.30 6.89 15.17
CA ARG A 5 7.88 7.19 15.40
C ARG A 5 7.10 6.85 14.13
N ARG A 6 6.08 6.00 14.25
CA ARG A 6 5.18 5.65 13.15
C ARG A 6 3.96 6.58 13.21
N PHE A 7 3.58 7.12 12.07
CA PHE A 7 2.40 7.95 11.90
C PHE A 7 1.40 7.19 11.03
N THR A 8 0.13 7.22 11.41
CA THR A 8 -0.93 6.58 10.64
C THR A 8 -1.17 7.33 9.32
N PRO A 9 -1.67 6.67 8.27
CA PRO A 9 -1.98 7.33 7.00
C PRO A 9 -2.96 8.51 7.16
N GLU A 10 -3.97 8.35 8.00
CA GLU A 10 -5.03 9.33 8.25
C GLU A 10 -4.44 10.61 8.85
N PHE A 11 -3.58 10.44 9.86
CA PHE A 11 -2.90 11.54 10.51
C PHE A 11 -1.98 12.32 9.54
N LYS A 12 -1.29 11.62 8.63
CA LYS A 12 -0.46 12.29 7.61
C LYS A 12 -1.32 13.12 6.66
N ALA A 13 -2.46 12.59 6.24
CA ALA A 13 -3.38 13.27 5.33
C ALA A 13 -3.94 14.54 5.99
N GLU A 14 -4.43 14.43 7.23
CA GLU A 14 -4.98 15.56 8.01
C GLU A 14 -3.96 16.70 8.14
N VAL A 15 -2.75 16.41 8.61
CA VAL A 15 -1.71 17.43 8.81
C VAL A 15 -1.26 18.05 7.48
N VAL A 16 -1.20 17.27 6.40
CA VAL A 16 -0.84 17.80 5.08
C VAL A 16 -1.95 18.69 4.53
N LEU A 17 -3.22 18.32 4.71
CA LEU A 17 -4.36 19.11 4.27
C LEU A 17 -4.47 20.44 5.05
N GLU A 18 -4.33 20.42 6.37
CA GLU A 18 -4.26 21.64 7.21
C GLU A 18 -3.15 22.58 6.71
N ALA A 19 -2.00 22.00 6.34
CA ALA A 19 -0.86 22.73 5.81
C ALA A 19 -1.01 23.23 4.35
N LEU A 20 -1.97 22.69 3.58
CA LEU A 20 -2.28 23.09 2.19
C LEU A 20 -3.44 24.08 2.13
N CYS A 21 -4.45 23.92 3.00
CA CYS A 21 -5.56 24.85 3.17
C CYS A 21 -5.10 26.19 3.76
N GLY A 22 -3.91 26.24 4.38
CA GLY A 22 -3.36 27.46 4.98
C GLY A 22 -3.98 27.82 6.33
N GLU A 23 -4.67 26.87 6.97
CA GLU A 23 -5.27 27.05 8.30
C GLU A 23 -4.21 27.19 9.40
N SER A 24 -3.01 26.67 9.17
CA SER A 24 -1.86 26.81 10.06
C SER A 24 -0.56 26.85 9.26
N SER A 25 0.42 27.59 9.76
CA SER A 25 1.75 27.61 9.15
C SER A 25 2.41 26.25 9.27
N GLN A 26 3.22 25.89 8.27
CA GLN A 26 4.03 24.66 8.29
C GLN A 26 4.90 24.58 9.56
N ALA A 27 5.42 25.71 10.03
CA ALA A 27 6.21 25.78 11.26
C ALA A 27 5.37 25.51 12.52
N GLU A 28 4.11 25.95 12.54
CA GLU A 28 3.18 25.71 13.66
C GLU A 28 2.78 24.25 13.73
N LEU A 29 2.47 23.62 12.59
CA LEU A 29 2.14 22.19 12.51
C LEU A 29 3.31 21.30 12.93
N CYS A 30 4.52 21.64 12.49
CA CYS A 30 5.74 20.97 12.93
C CYS A 30 5.92 21.02 14.46
N ARG A 31 5.62 22.17 15.09
CA ARG A 31 5.69 22.33 16.55
C ARG A 31 4.56 21.57 17.25
N LYS A 32 3.31 21.78 16.84
CA LYS A 32 2.08 21.19 17.41
C LYS A 32 2.14 19.66 17.42
N HIS A 33 2.61 19.06 16.33
CA HIS A 33 2.64 17.61 16.18
C HIS A 33 4.02 16.98 16.44
N ASN A 34 5.02 17.81 16.77
CA ASN A 34 6.40 17.42 16.98
C ASN A 34 6.98 16.64 15.77
N ILE A 35 6.83 17.23 14.59
CA ILE A 35 7.22 16.71 13.28
C ILE A 35 8.31 17.61 12.71
N SER A 36 9.33 17.02 12.06
CA SER A 36 10.33 17.82 11.37
C SER A 36 9.79 18.42 10.07
N ASP A 37 10.29 19.60 9.72
CA ASP A 37 9.88 20.32 8.51
C ASP A 37 10.12 19.52 7.22
N VAL A 38 11.25 18.79 7.18
CA VAL A 38 11.58 17.86 6.09
C VAL A 38 10.55 16.75 5.94
N GLN A 39 10.03 16.23 7.06
CA GLN A 39 9.06 15.15 7.05
C GLN A 39 7.68 15.63 6.56
N LEU A 40 7.25 16.83 6.99
CA LEU A 40 6.02 17.44 6.51
C LEU A 40 6.10 17.79 5.03
N SER A 41 7.22 18.36 4.58
CA SER A 41 7.49 18.63 3.16
C SER A 41 7.47 17.35 2.31
N LYS A 42 8.03 16.26 2.83
CA LYS A 42 7.97 14.95 2.17
C LYS A 42 6.54 14.47 2.01
N TRP A 43 5.71 14.58 3.05
CA TRP A 43 4.32 14.14 2.98
C TRP A 43 3.49 15.00 2.03
N LYS A 44 3.70 16.32 2.02
CA LYS A 44 3.08 17.24 1.04
C LYS A 44 3.36 16.78 -0.38
N ARG A 45 4.63 16.53 -0.70
CA ARG A 45 5.03 16.03 -2.03
C ARG A 45 4.37 14.69 -2.36
N GLN A 46 4.41 13.73 -1.42
CA GLN A 46 3.76 12.43 -1.62
C GLN A 46 2.26 12.56 -1.89
N LEU A 47 1.55 13.43 -1.17
CA LEU A 47 0.14 13.66 -1.42
C LEU A 47 -0.07 14.24 -2.82
N LEU A 48 0.68 15.26 -3.22
CA LEU A 48 0.53 15.90 -4.54
C LEU A 48 0.85 14.94 -5.70
N GLU A 49 1.89 14.12 -5.57
CA GLU A 49 2.28 13.13 -6.59
C GLU A 49 1.24 12.01 -6.75
N ASN A 50 0.58 11.61 -5.65
CA ASN A 50 -0.37 10.50 -5.65
C ASN A 50 -1.84 10.97 -5.65
N ALA A 51 -2.12 12.27 -5.56
CA ALA A 51 -3.49 12.77 -5.52
C ALA A 51 -4.27 12.42 -6.80
N ALA A 52 -3.61 12.48 -7.96
CA ALA A 52 -4.21 12.13 -9.24
C ALA A 52 -4.70 10.67 -9.29
N THR A 53 -3.98 9.75 -8.64
CA THR A 53 -4.33 8.31 -8.66
C THR A 53 -5.60 8.01 -7.86
N LEU A 54 -6.03 8.91 -6.95
CA LEU A 54 -7.30 8.78 -6.25
C LEU A 54 -8.51 9.04 -7.17
N PHE A 55 -8.31 9.78 -8.27
CA PHE A 55 -9.33 10.08 -9.27
C PHE A 55 -9.24 9.17 -10.50
N GLU A 56 -8.21 8.33 -10.59
CA GLU A 56 -8.17 7.26 -11.58
C GLU A 56 -9.26 6.24 -11.23
N ALA A 57 -9.99 5.78 -12.25
CA ALA A 57 -11.08 4.83 -12.06
C ALA A 57 -10.57 3.59 -11.31
N ALA A 58 -11.09 3.37 -10.11
CA ALA A 58 -10.71 2.27 -9.21
C ALA A 58 -10.73 0.92 -9.95
N ASP A 59 -11.64 0.77 -10.92
CA ASP A 59 -11.78 -0.41 -11.79
C ASP A 59 -10.47 -0.91 -12.39
N LYS A 60 -9.54 -0.07 -12.82
CA LYS A 60 -8.30 -0.58 -13.45
C LYS A 60 -7.43 -1.34 -12.46
N GLN A 61 -7.33 -0.86 -11.22
CA GLN A 61 -6.45 -1.48 -10.22
C GLN A 61 -7.10 -2.71 -9.57
N THR A 62 -8.41 -2.69 -9.32
CA THR A 62 -9.14 -3.86 -8.82
C THR A 62 -9.23 -4.95 -9.87
N ASN A 63 -9.51 -4.63 -11.13
CA ASN A 63 -9.63 -5.65 -12.18
C ASN A 63 -8.28 -6.32 -12.48
N ALA A 64 -7.19 -5.55 -12.61
CA ALA A 64 -5.86 -6.13 -12.80
C ALA A 64 -5.44 -7.04 -11.61
N SER A 65 -5.83 -6.66 -10.39
CA SER A 65 -5.55 -7.48 -9.20
C SER A 65 -6.40 -8.75 -9.17
N ALA A 66 -7.69 -8.66 -9.53
CA ALA A 66 -8.59 -9.80 -9.59
C ALA A 66 -8.15 -10.81 -10.67
N GLU A 67 -7.77 -10.34 -11.85
CA GLU A 67 -7.23 -11.20 -12.93
C GLU A 67 -5.96 -11.94 -12.49
N ARG A 68 -5.06 -11.24 -11.79
CA ARG A 68 -3.83 -11.86 -11.29
C ARG A 68 -4.11 -12.91 -10.22
N ILE A 69 -5.08 -12.66 -9.33
CA ILE A 69 -5.51 -13.62 -8.32
C ILE A 69 -6.08 -14.87 -9.01
N ALA A 70 -6.97 -14.72 -9.97
CA ALA A 70 -7.56 -15.83 -10.71
C ALA A 70 -6.50 -16.70 -11.42
N GLN A 71 -5.49 -16.07 -12.04
CA GLN A 71 -4.36 -16.79 -12.65
C GLN A 71 -3.55 -17.59 -11.62
N LEU A 72 -3.28 -16.99 -10.45
CA LEU A 72 -2.54 -17.66 -9.38
C LEU A 72 -3.32 -18.84 -8.80
N GLU A 73 -4.62 -18.69 -8.58
CA GLU A 73 -5.51 -19.76 -8.11
C GLU A 73 -5.54 -20.94 -9.09
N GLN A 74 -5.61 -20.67 -10.40
CA GLN A 74 -5.54 -21.71 -11.43
C GLN A 74 -4.19 -22.45 -11.42
N LEU A 75 -3.07 -21.73 -11.27
CA LEU A 75 -1.74 -22.35 -11.20
C LEU A 75 -1.58 -23.22 -9.96
N VAL A 76 -2.07 -22.75 -8.81
CA VAL A 76 -2.08 -23.55 -7.58
C VAL A 76 -2.88 -24.82 -7.78
N GLY A 77 -4.08 -24.75 -8.36
CA GLY A 77 -4.90 -25.94 -8.64
C GLY A 77 -4.19 -26.96 -9.55
N LYS A 78 -3.53 -26.49 -10.61
CA LYS A 78 -2.74 -27.37 -11.51
C LYS A 78 -1.58 -28.04 -10.77
N LEU A 79 -0.80 -27.27 -10.02
CA LEU A 79 0.32 -27.79 -9.25
C LEU A 79 -0.13 -28.80 -8.18
N THR A 80 -1.26 -28.55 -7.51
CA THR A 80 -1.84 -29.49 -6.55
C THR A 80 -2.21 -30.82 -7.22
N LEU A 81 -2.81 -30.77 -8.40
CA LEU A 81 -3.19 -31.97 -9.14
C LEU A 81 -1.95 -32.74 -9.65
N GLU A 82 -0.94 -32.04 -10.17
CA GLU A 82 0.34 -32.65 -10.57
C GLU A 82 1.03 -33.35 -9.39
N LEU A 83 1.05 -32.71 -8.22
CA LEU A 83 1.61 -33.30 -7.00
C LEU A 83 0.82 -34.53 -6.52
N ASP A 84 -0.51 -34.50 -6.60
CA ASP A 84 -1.35 -35.64 -6.23
C ASP A 84 -1.12 -36.84 -7.16
N ILE A 85 -1.00 -36.59 -8.48
CA ILE A 85 -0.64 -37.61 -9.46
C ILE A 85 0.74 -38.17 -9.17
N GLN A 86 1.75 -37.32 -8.95
CA GLN A 86 3.11 -37.76 -8.63
C GLN A 86 3.14 -38.63 -7.37
N LYS A 87 2.42 -38.25 -6.32
CA LYS A 87 2.29 -39.04 -5.10
C LYS A 87 1.65 -40.41 -5.37
N LYS A 88 0.53 -40.45 -6.09
CA LYS A 88 -0.16 -41.70 -6.44
C LYS A 88 0.73 -42.63 -7.26
N VAL A 89 1.42 -42.11 -8.28
CA VAL A 89 2.35 -42.89 -9.10
C VAL A 89 3.51 -43.42 -8.25
N SER A 90 4.07 -42.61 -7.36
CA SER A 90 5.13 -43.05 -6.45
C SER A 90 4.67 -44.18 -5.52
N THR A 91 3.44 -44.13 -5.02
CA THR A 91 2.88 -45.20 -4.16
C THR A 91 2.56 -46.48 -4.93
N LEU A 92 2.24 -46.39 -6.22
CA LEU A 92 1.97 -47.56 -7.06
C LEU A 92 3.25 -48.26 -7.55
N LEU A 93 4.36 -47.52 -7.63
CA LEU A 93 5.66 -48.03 -8.08
C LEU A 93 6.59 -48.46 -6.93
N SER A 94 6.20 -48.20 -5.68
CA SER A 94 6.88 -48.67 -4.46
C SER A 94 6.29 -49.98 -3.95
#